data_AF-A0AAW7BEY0-F1
#
_entry.id   AF-A0AAW7BEY0-F1
#
_cell.length_a   1.000
_cell.length_b   1.000
_cell.length_c   1.000
_cell.angle_alpha   90.00
_cell.angle_beta   90.00
_cell.angle_gamma   90.00
#
_symmetry.space_group_name_H-M   'P 1'
#
loop_
_entity.id
_entity.type
_entity.pdbx_description
1 polymer ?
#
loop_
_entity_poly.entity_id
_entity_poly.type
_entity_poly.pdbx_seq_one_letter_code
_entity_poly.pdbx_strand_id
1 'polypeptide(L)'
;MTGLPSIVYKGRNGSVELYFRYFDGGRYSPLDFGQVRSMTLVLPNATPRAVFDSRAQPEVIDWQQGGGKVVLNLAGADLAPGIYSVQLVAFDVFHPEGQVLLDGQRPDPILIEIRDVSTAS
;
A
#
# COMPACT_ATOMS: atom_id res chain seq x y z
N MET A 1 22.47 3.68 -12.58
CA MET A 1 21.66 3.61 -11.36
C MET A 1 20.21 3.54 -11.78
N THR A 2 19.63 2.35 -11.87
CA THR A 2 18.19 2.15 -12.06
C THR A 2 17.54 2.41 -10.69
N GLY A 3 16.99 3.61 -10.50
CA GLY A 3 16.25 3.93 -9.27
C GLY A 3 15.07 2.96 -9.13
N LEU A 4 14.88 2.42 -7.93
CA LEU A 4 13.71 1.62 -7.62
C LEU A 4 12.44 2.44 -7.93
N PRO A 5 11.37 1.81 -8.45
CA PRO A 5 10.11 2.50 -8.66
C PRO A 5 9.60 3.03 -7.31
N SER A 6 9.59 4.36 -7.17
CA SER A 6 9.06 5.04 -5.99
C SER A 6 7.77 5.76 -6.37
N ILE A 7 6.77 5.63 -5.50
CA ILE A 7 5.51 6.35 -5.63
C ILE A 7 5.61 7.61 -4.77
N VAL A 8 5.55 8.78 -5.40
CA VAL A 8 5.64 10.05 -4.69
C VAL A 8 4.28 10.43 -4.11
N TYR A 9 4.22 10.55 -2.79
CA TYR A 9 3.06 10.96 -2.02
C TYR A 9 3.19 12.43 -1.59
N LYS A 10 2.33 13.29 -2.14
CA LYS A 10 2.37 14.76 -1.90
C LYS A 10 1.55 15.22 -0.68
N GLY A 11 1.27 14.32 0.27
CA GLY A 11 0.82 14.67 1.63
C GLY A 11 -0.62 15.18 1.79
N ARG A 12 -1.09 16.13 0.96
CA ARG A 12 -2.31 16.89 1.31
C ARG A 12 -3.61 16.38 0.70
N ASN A 13 -3.57 15.76 -0.48
CA ASN A 13 -4.74 15.30 -1.25
C ASN A 13 -4.40 14.10 -2.17
N GLY A 14 -3.28 13.42 -1.94
CA GLY A 14 -2.86 12.30 -2.77
C GLY A 14 -3.46 11.00 -2.27
N SER A 15 -3.93 10.15 -3.16
CA SER A 15 -4.02 8.72 -2.90
C SER A 15 -2.96 8.01 -3.73
N VAL A 16 -2.41 6.91 -3.23
CA VAL A 16 -1.59 5.99 -4.02
C VAL A 16 -2.50 4.89 -4.54
N GLU A 17 -2.55 4.71 -5.86
CA GLU A 17 -3.22 3.57 -6.45
C GLU A 17 -2.22 2.48 -6.80
N LEU A 18 -2.46 1.28 -6.29
CA LEU A 18 -1.69 0.07 -6.55
C LEU A 18 -2.54 -0.89 -7.38
N TYR A 19 -1.96 -1.40 -8.46
CA TYR A 19 -2.63 -2.34 -9.36
C TYR A 19 -1.95 -3.71 -9.31
N PHE A 20 -2.66 -4.68 -8.77
CA PHE A 20 -2.20 -6.04 -8.60
C PHE A 20 -2.71 -6.95 -9.72
N ARG A 21 -1.79 -7.71 -10.30
CA ARG A 21 -2.05 -8.58 -11.45
C ARG A 21 -1.29 -9.87 -11.25
N TYR A 22 -1.85 -10.97 -11.76
CA TYR A 22 -1.14 -12.24 -11.88
C TYR A 22 -0.97 -12.59 -13.36
N PHE A 23 0.09 -13.33 -13.67
CA PHE A 23 0.35 -13.83 -15.01
C PHE A 23 -0.10 -15.28 -15.10
N ASP A 24 -1.03 -15.55 -16.00
CA ASP A 24 -1.56 -16.90 -16.25
C ASP A 24 -1.92 -17.02 -17.73
N GLY A 25 -1.65 -18.19 -18.32
CA GLY A 25 -2.00 -18.48 -19.72
C GLY A 25 -1.50 -17.46 -20.74
N GLY A 26 -0.36 -16.79 -20.48
CA GLY A 26 0.20 -15.78 -21.39
C GLY A 26 -0.37 -14.36 -21.24
N ARG A 27 -1.25 -14.11 -20.28
CA ARG A 27 -1.87 -12.79 -20.04
C ARG A 27 -1.73 -12.33 -18.59
N TYR A 28 -1.64 -11.02 -18.39
CA TYR A 28 -1.83 -10.42 -17.07
C TYR A 28 -3.33 -10.22 -16.82
N SER A 29 -3.83 -10.77 -15.72
CA SER A 29 -5.20 -10.57 -15.25
C SER A 29 -5.18 -9.89 -13.88
N PRO A 30 -6.13 -8.99 -13.56
CA PRO A 30 -6.21 -8.36 -12.25
C PRO A 30 -6.45 -9.41 -11.15
N LEU A 31 -5.85 -9.22 -9.98
CA LEU A 31 -6.20 -10.01 -8.81
C LEU A 31 -7.65 -9.70 -8.38
N ASP A 32 -8.41 -10.72 -8.01
CA ASP A 32 -9.76 -10.55 -7.48
C ASP A 32 -9.73 -10.38 -5.96
N PHE A 33 -10.15 -9.21 -5.49
CA PHE A 33 -10.28 -8.89 -4.07
C PHE A 33 -11.70 -9.07 -3.52
N GLY A 34 -12.60 -9.74 -4.24
CA GLY A 34 -14.00 -9.93 -3.84
C GLY A 34 -14.19 -10.72 -2.54
N GLN A 35 -13.20 -11.51 -2.13
CA GLN A 35 -13.22 -12.27 -0.86
C GLN A 35 -12.42 -11.60 0.26
N VAL A 36 -11.69 -10.52 -0.04
CA VAL A 36 -10.88 -9.79 0.95
C VAL A 36 -11.80 -9.12 1.96
N ARG A 37 -11.56 -9.39 3.24
CA ARG A 37 -12.33 -8.85 4.38
C ARG A 37 -11.62 -7.70 5.08
N SER A 38 -10.31 -7.66 4.99
CA SER A 38 -9.47 -6.61 5.56
C SER A 38 -8.07 -6.65 4.95
N MET A 39 -7.39 -5.51 4.99
CA MET A 39 -5.97 -5.38 4.69
C MET A 39 -5.24 -4.63 5.82
N THR A 40 -3.98 -4.97 6.01
CA THR A 40 -3.06 -4.26 6.89
C THR A 40 -1.91 -3.69 6.08
N LEU A 41 -1.70 -2.38 6.19
CA LEU A 41 -0.53 -1.69 5.67
C LEU A 41 0.49 -1.52 6.80
N VAL A 42 1.75 -1.84 6.51
CA VAL A 42 2.86 -1.67 7.43
C VAL A 42 3.94 -0.85 6.74
N LEU A 43 4.44 0.18 7.43
CA LEU A 43 5.65 0.91 7.06
C LEU A 43 6.78 0.47 8.01
N PRO A 44 7.51 -0.62 7.70
CA PRO A 44 8.41 -1.25 8.65
C PRO A 44 9.62 -0.38 9.00
N ASN A 45 10.00 0.57 8.16
CA ASN A 45 11.09 1.51 8.40
C ASN A 45 10.64 2.85 9.02
N ALA A 46 9.35 3.00 9.38
CA ALA A 46 8.90 4.14 10.16
C ALA A 46 9.33 4.02 11.63
N THR A 47 9.56 5.15 12.30
CA THR A 47 9.94 5.21 13.72
C THR A 47 9.03 6.19 14.47
N PRO A 48 8.13 5.72 15.35
CA PRO A 48 7.81 4.30 15.61
C PRO A 48 7.23 3.61 14.36
N ARG A 49 7.28 2.26 14.34
CA ARG A 49 6.73 1.46 13.25
C ARG A 49 5.24 1.79 13.07
N ALA A 50 4.86 2.20 11.86
CA ALA A 50 3.48 2.54 11.54
C ALA A 50 2.75 1.31 10.96
N VAL A 51 1.54 1.06 11.49
CA VAL A 51 0.67 -0.04 11.10
C VAL A 51 -0.75 0.51 10.97
N PHE A 52 -1.38 0.27 9.83
CA PHE A 52 -2.74 0.70 9.54
C PHE A 52 -3.60 -0.53 9.23
N ASP A 53 -4.68 -0.72 9.97
CA ASP A 53 -5.66 -1.79 9.71
C ASP A 53 -6.93 -1.18 9.11
N SER A 54 -7.29 -1.62 7.91
CA SER A 54 -8.53 -1.21 7.21
C SER A 54 -9.81 -1.34 8.05
N ARG A 55 -9.85 -2.22 9.06
CA ARG A 55 -11.01 -2.34 9.96
C ARG A 55 -11.09 -1.20 10.96
N ALA A 56 -9.95 -0.70 11.41
CA ALA A 56 -9.85 0.40 12.37
C ALA A 56 -9.77 1.77 11.69
N GLN A 57 -9.19 1.80 10.49
CA GLN A 57 -8.87 3.01 9.72
C GLN A 57 -9.27 2.81 8.23
N PRO A 58 -10.57 2.68 7.95
CA PRO A 58 -11.07 2.41 6.59
C PRO A 58 -10.75 3.53 5.59
N GLU A 59 -10.49 4.75 6.07
CA GLU A 59 -10.08 5.87 5.25
C GLU A 59 -8.65 5.75 4.69
N VAL A 60 -7.82 4.88 5.28
CA VAL A 60 -6.41 4.72 4.89
C VAL A 60 -6.24 3.71 3.76
N ILE A 61 -7.06 2.66 3.74
CA ILE A 61 -6.93 1.54 2.79
C ILE A 61 -8.31 1.20 2.24
N ASP A 62 -8.47 1.37 0.93
CA ASP A 62 -9.66 0.98 0.17
C ASP A 62 -9.27 0.08 -1.00
N TRP A 63 -10.19 -0.74 -1.53
CA TRP A 63 -9.91 -1.60 -2.68
C TRP A 63 -11.16 -1.87 -3.53
N GLN A 64 -10.93 -2.05 -4.82
CA GLN A 64 -11.98 -2.42 -5.75
C GLN A 64 -12.16 -3.93 -5.81
N GLN A 65 -13.36 -4.42 -5.49
CA GLN A 65 -13.74 -5.81 -5.68
C GLN A 65 -13.65 -6.17 -7.19
N GLY A 66 -12.94 -7.25 -7.53
CA GLY A 66 -12.73 -7.71 -8.92
C GLY A 66 -11.78 -6.88 -9.80
N GLY A 67 -11.22 -5.77 -9.31
CA GLY A 67 -10.44 -4.82 -10.14
C GLY A 67 -8.92 -4.85 -9.94
N GLY A 68 -8.41 -5.61 -8.95
CA GLY A 68 -6.99 -5.63 -8.59
C GLY A 68 -6.47 -4.28 -8.07
N LYS A 69 -7.33 -3.31 -7.77
CA LYS A 69 -6.93 -1.97 -7.33
C LYS A 69 -6.99 -1.86 -5.81
N VAL A 70 -5.90 -1.43 -5.20
CA VAL A 70 -5.85 -0.95 -3.81
C VAL A 70 -5.51 0.54 -3.83
N VAL A 71 -6.23 1.32 -3.03
CA VAL A 71 -6.03 2.75 -2.86
C VAL A 71 -5.55 2.99 -1.44
N LEU A 72 -4.38 3.61 -1.30
CA LEU A 72 -3.82 4.03 -0.02
C LEU A 72 -3.96 5.54 0.13
N ASN A 73 -4.50 6.00 1.25
CA ASN A 73 -4.63 7.41 1.58
C ASN A 73 -3.98 7.69 2.94
N LEU A 74 -2.78 8.26 2.91
CA LEU A 74 -1.98 8.56 4.09
C LEU A 74 -2.10 10.02 4.56
N ALA A 75 -3.07 10.78 4.03
CA ALA A 75 -3.15 12.22 4.27
C ALA A 75 -3.51 12.53 5.73
N GLY A 76 -4.27 11.65 6.38
CA GLY A 76 -4.60 11.72 7.80
C GLY A 76 -3.63 10.98 8.71
N ALA A 77 -2.60 10.32 8.16
CA ALA A 77 -1.63 9.58 8.96
C ALA A 77 -0.56 10.53 9.51
N ASP A 78 -0.27 10.42 10.81
CA ASP A 78 0.81 11.16 11.47
C ASP A 78 2.16 10.52 11.11
N LEU A 79 2.66 10.82 9.90
CA LEU A 79 3.91 10.33 9.35
C LEU A 79 4.83 11.51 9.02
N ALA A 80 6.06 11.43 9.50
CA ALA A 80 7.09 12.40 9.12
C ALA A 80 7.36 12.35 7.59
N PRO A 81 7.85 13.45 7.00
CA PRO A 81 8.39 13.40 5.65
C PRO A 81 9.56 12.39 5.55
N GLY A 82 9.56 11.56 4.52
CA GLY A 82 10.55 10.49 4.35
C GLY A 82 10.20 9.47 3.28
N ILE A 83 11.07 8.49 3.07
CA ILE A 83 10.85 7.37 2.15
C ILE A 83 10.59 6.10 2.96
N TYR A 84 9.44 5.48 2.72
CA TYR A 84 8.96 4.31 3.45
C TYR A 84 8.88 3.10 2.55
N SER A 85 9.40 1.96 3.00
CA SER A 85 9.06 0.70 2.36
C SER A 85 7.64 0.30 2.74
N VAL A 86 6.97 -0.42 1.84
CA VAL A 86 5.57 -0.79 2.02
C VAL A 86 5.45 -2.29 2.12
N GLN A 87 4.82 -2.76 3.20
CA GLN A 87 4.29 -4.11 3.29
C GLN A 87 2.78 -4.05 3.36
N LEU A 88 2.11 -4.80 2.49
CA LEU A 88 0.65 -4.89 2.43
C LEU A 88 0.24 -6.35 2.59
N VAL A 89 -0.64 -6.62 3.54
CA VAL A 89 -1.16 -7.96 3.83
C VAL A 89 -2.68 -7.95 3.67
N ALA A 90 -3.22 -8.89 2.91
CA ALA A 90 -4.67 -9.06 2.73
C ALA A 90 -5.16 -10.30 3.48
N PHE A 91 -6.36 -10.22 4.04
CA PHE A 91 -6.99 -11.29 4.80
C PHE A 91 -8.34 -11.64 4.16
N ASP A 92 -8.53 -12.91 3.84
CA ASP A 92 -9.76 -13.43 3.26
C ASP A 92 -10.15 -14.77 3.94
N VAL A 93 -11.22 -15.41 3.45
CA VAL A 93 -11.72 -16.67 4.03
C VAL A 93 -10.76 -17.86 3.81
N PHE A 94 -9.93 -17.82 2.77
CA PHE A 94 -8.96 -18.85 2.44
C PHE A 94 -7.59 -18.58 3.07
N HIS A 95 -7.29 -17.31 3.38
CA HIS A 95 -6.05 -16.83 3.99
C HIS A 95 -6.35 -16.11 5.32
N PRO A 96 -6.80 -16.83 6.36
CA PRO A 96 -7.14 -16.22 7.65
C PRO A 96 -5.91 -15.66 8.39
N GLU A 97 -4.72 -16.26 8.17
CA GLU A 97 -3.44 -15.78 8.71
C GLU A 97 -2.83 -14.62 7.89
N GLY A 98 -3.49 -14.25 6.79
CA GLY A 98 -3.04 -13.19 5.89
C GLY A 98 -2.14 -13.66 4.76
N GLN A 99 -2.24 -12.99 3.62
CA GLN A 99 -1.41 -13.16 2.45
C GLN A 99 -0.66 -11.86 2.17
N VAL A 100 0.67 -11.93 2.08
CA VAL A 100 1.52 -10.78 1.76
C VAL A 100 1.40 -10.45 0.27
N LEU A 101 0.88 -9.26 -0.05
CA LEU A 101 0.76 -8.73 -1.40
C LEU A 101 1.97 -7.90 -1.82
N LEU A 102 2.51 -7.11 -0.88
CA LEU A 102 3.75 -6.36 -1.01
C LEU A 102 4.63 -6.66 0.20
N ASP A 103 5.91 -6.90 -0.04
CA ASP A 103 6.86 -7.27 1.00
C ASP A 103 7.94 -6.19 1.12
N GLY A 104 7.77 -5.32 2.11
CA GLY A 104 8.65 -4.19 2.38
C GLY A 104 10.00 -4.57 2.99
N GLN A 105 10.29 -5.86 3.15
CA GLN A 105 11.58 -6.40 3.62
C GLN A 105 12.40 -7.04 2.50
N ARG A 106 11.89 -7.10 1.27
CA ARG A 106 12.65 -7.58 0.10
C ARG A 106 13.78 -6.60 -0.28
N PRO A 107 14.80 -7.08 -1.02
CA PRO A 107 15.88 -6.21 -1.52
C PRO A 107 15.39 -5.04 -2.38
N ASP A 108 14.29 -5.23 -3.12
CA ASP A 108 13.69 -4.23 -4.02
C ASP A 108 12.23 -3.94 -3.61
N PRO A 109 11.99 -3.25 -2.48
CA PRO A 109 10.63 -3.01 -2.00
C PRO A 109 9.95 -1.91 -2.81
N ILE A 110 8.62 -1.90 -2.80
CA ILE A 110 7.87 -0.70 -3.20
C ILE A 110 8.09 0.38 -2.15
N LEU A 111 8.42 1.58 -2.62
CA LEU A 111 8.69 2.75 -1.79
C LEU A 111 7.59 3.78 -1.96
N ILE A 112 7.16 4.39 -0.85
CA ILE A 112 6.33 5.60 -0.82
C ILE A 112 7.17 6.74 -0.26
N GLU A 113 7.30 7.82 -1.03
CA GLU A 113 7.95 9.04 -0.57
C GLU A 113 6.90 10.02 -0.05
N ILE A 114 6.87 10.27 1.26
CA ILE A 114 6.05 11.30 1.90
C ILE A 114 6.84 12.61 1.91
N ARG A 115 6.30 13.65 1.28
CA ARG A 115 6.92 14.99 1.27
C ARG A 115 6.19 15.95 2.18
N ASP A 116 6.94 16.82 2.83
CA ASP A 116 6.37 17.96 3.53
C ASP A 116 5.74 18.92 2.51
N VAL A 117 4.51 19.36 2.79
CA VAL A 117 3.79 20.32 1.94
C VAL A 117 4.00 21.74 2.46
N SER A 118 4.83 21.92 3.49
CA SER A 118 5.13 23.21 4.12
C SER A 118 6.08 24.11 3.31
N THR A 119 5.94 24.22 1.98
CA THR A 119 6.43 25.37 1.19
C THR A 119 5.88 25.27 -0.24
N ALA A 120 4.62 25.66 -0.42
CA ALA A 120 4.18 26.28 -1.66
C ALA A 120 3.56 27.61 -1.26
N SER A 121 4.45 28.58 -1.00
CA SER A 121 4.11 30.00 -0.91
C SER A 121 4.21 30.62 -2.30
#